data_AF-A0A942CFN1-F1
#
_entry.id   AF-A0A942CFN1-F1
#
_cell.length_a   1.000
_cell.length_b   1.000
_cell.length_c   1.000
_cell.angle_alpha   90.00
_cell.angle_beta   90.00
_cell.angle_gamma   90.00
#
_symmetry.space_group_name_H-M   'P 1'
#
loop_
_entity.id
_entity.type
_entity.pdbx_description
1 polymer ?
#
loop_
_entity_poly.entity_id
_entity_poly.type
_entity_poly.pdbx_seq_one_letter_code
_entity_poly.pdbx_strand_id
1 'polypeptide(L)'
;MNLDIQPLAEQDILSTYDYFLEHASHEIAIRFMDSVASAMQDAMRRPAIGTPTPFTAPDVRAIRSWPVPGFPSIRIYYISR
;
A
#
# COMPACT_ATOMS: atom_id res chain seq x y z
N MET A 1 -10.04 -14.18 2.80
CA MET A 1 -9.71 -12.96 3.55
C MET A 1 -10.39 -11.80 2.83
N ASN A 2 -11.21 -11.01 3.52
CA ASN A 2 -11.85 -9.85 2.91
C ASN A 2 -10.88 -8.66 3.01
N LEU A 3 -10.76 -7.86 1.95
CA LEU A 3 -9.92 -6.67 1.93
C LEU A 3 -10.80 -5.45 2.11
N ASP A 4 -10.65 -4.77 3.24
CA ASP A 4 -11.31 -3.49 3.49
C ASP A 4 -10.26 -2.38 3.37
N ILE A 5 -10.41 -1.54 2.34
CA ILE A 5 -9.52 -0.40 2.10
C ILE A 5 -10.07 0.80 2.86
N GLN A 6 -9.23 1.45 3.67
CA GLN A 6 -9.64 2.68 4.34
C GLN A 6 -9.84 3.79 3.30
N PRO A 7 -10.86 4.65 3.42
CA PRO A 7 -11.09 5.73 2.45
C PRO A 7 -9.88 6.64 2.23
N LEU A 8 -9.08 6.90 3.27
CA LEU A 8 -7.84 7.66 3.16
C LEU A 8 -6.76 6.92 2.36
N ALA A 9 -6.65 5.59 2.53
CA ALA A 9 -5.72 4.80 1.74
C ALA A 9 -6.14 4.73 0.26
N GLU A 10 -7.45 4.67 -0.02
CA GLU A 10 -7.97 4.77 -1.38
C GLU A 10 -7.63 6.14 -2.00
N GLN A 11 -7.85 7.22 -1.25
CA GLN A 11 -7.50 8.58 -1.68
C GLN A 11 -5.99 8.72 -1.95
N ASP A 12 -5.13 8.14 -1.11
CA ASP A 12 -3.67 8.15 -1.30
C ASP A 12 -3.28 7.45 -2.61
N ILE A 13 -3.92 6.30 -2.92
CA ILE A 13 -3.68 5.56 -4.16
C ILE A 13 -4.07 6.43 -5.37
N LEU A 14 -5.29 6.99 -5.36
CA LEU A 14 -5.79 7.80 -6.48
C LEU A 14 -4.96 9.08 -6.68
N SER A 15 -4.62 9.78 -5.60
CA SER A 15 -3.81 11.00 -5.67
C SER A 15 -2.40 10.73 -6.18
N THR A 16 -1.82 9.58 -5.82
CA THR A 16 -0.50 9.15 -6.32
C THR A 16 -0.56 8.75 -7.80
N TYR A 17 -1.64 8.09 -8.22
CA TYR A 17 -1.89 7.78 -9.62
C TYR A 17 -1.98 9.06 -10.47
N ASP A 18 -2.77 10.04 -10.03
CA ASP A 18 -2.92 11.34 -10.71
C ASP A 18 -1.57 12.08 -10.76
N TYR A 19 -0.80 12.05 -9.66
CA TYR A 19 0.56 12.61 -9.65
C TYR A 19 1.46 12.01 -10.74
N PHE A 20 1.45 10.68 -10.92
CA PHE A 20 2.24 10.03 -11.97
C PHE A 20 1.71 10.31 -13.38
N LEU A 21 0.40 10.47 -13.56
CA LEU A 21 -0.18 10.90 -14.84
C LEU A 21 0.31 12.30 -15.22
N GLU A 22 0.33 13.22 -14.27
CA GLU A 22 0.71 14.62 -14.49
C GLU A 22 2.22 14.82 -14.63
N HIS A 23 3.02 14.15 -13.80
CA HIS A 23 4.45 14.47 -13.63
C HIS A 23 5.40 13.41 -14.21
N ALA A 24 4.89 12.27 -14.67
CA ALA A 24 5.71 11.21 -15.25
C ALA A 24 5.16 10.75 -16.60
N SER A 25 4.41 9.65 -16.64
CA SER A 25 3.80 9.13 -17.85
C SER A 25 2.62 8.24 -17.53
N HIS A 26 1.73 8.07 -18.51
CA HIS A 26 0.59 7.17 -18.42
C HIS A 26 1.01 5.73 -18.10
N GLU A 27 2.10 5.25 -18.69
CA GLU A 27 2.64 3.91 -18.44
C GLU A 27 3.07 3.74 -16.97
N ILE A 28 3.73 4.74 -16.38
CA ILE A 28 4.15 4.70 -14.98
C ILE A 28 2.93 4.70 -14.03
N ALA A 29 1.90 5.49 -14.35
CA ALA A 29 0.68 5.56 -13.55
C ALA A 29 -0.07 4.21 -13.56
N ILE A 30 -0.21 3.56 -14.72
CA ILE A 30 -0.80 2.22 -14.81
C ILE A 30 0.05 1.21 -14.02
N ARG A 31 1.37 1.21 -14.22
CA ARG A 31 2.29 0.30 -13.51
C ARG A 31 2.20 0.48 -11.99
N PHE A 32 1.96 1.69 -11.52
CA PHE A 32 1.75 1.96 -10.10
C PHE A 32 0.50 1.25 -9.58
N MET A 33 -0.64 1.34 -10.27
CA MET A 33 -1.88 0.65 -9.87
C MET A 33 -1.70 -0.86 -9.82
N ASP A 34 -1.07 -1.45 -10.83
CA ASP A 34 -0.76 -2.88 -10.87
C ASP A 34 0.15 -3.30 -9.70
N SER A 35 1.14 -2.46 -9.37
CA SER A 35 2.08 -2.72 -8.28
C SER A 35 1.42 -2.62 -6.91
N VAL A 36 0.50 -1.67 -6.71
CA VAL A 36 -0.31 -1.57 -5.48
C VAL A 36 -1.21 -2.79 -5.35
N ALA A 37 -1.90 -3.21 -6.42
CA ALA A 37 -2.70 -4.43 -6.43
C ALA A 37 -1.86 -5.67 -6.07
N SER A 38 -0.67 -5.82 -6.66
CA SER A 38 0.26 -6.90 -6.33
C SER A 38 0.69 -6.88 -4.85
N ALA A 39 1.00 -5.70 -4.31
CA ALA A 39 1.38 -5.55 -2.91
C ALA A 39 0.24 -5.94 -1.95
N MET A 40 -1.00 -5.52 -2.26
CA MET A 40 -2.19 -5.90 -1.48
C MET A 40 -2.43 -7.42 -1.54
N GLN A 41 -2.32 -8.02 -2.73
CA GLN A 41 -2.45 -9.47 -2.87
C GLN A 41 -1.39 -10.25 -2.08
N ASP A 42 -0.15 -9.75 -2.04
CA ASP A 42 0.90 -10.35 -1.23
C ASP A 42 0.59 -10.27 0.27
N ALA A 43 0.14 -9.12 0.75
CA ALA A 43 -0.32 -8.96 2.13
C ALA A 43 -1.53 -9.85 2.45
N MET A 44 -2.44 -10.06 1.49
CA MET A 44 -3.59 -10.96 1.66
C MET A 44 -3.18 -12.44 1.72
N ARG A 45 -2.26 -12.88 0.86
CA ARG A 45 -1.79 -14.27 0.81
C ARG A 45 -0.84 -14.60 1.97
N ARG A 46 -0.03 -13.62 2.39
CA ARG A 46 1.01 -13.76 3.41
C ARG A 46 0.94 -12.59 4.38
N PRO A 47 -0.02 -12.55 5.32
CA PRO A 47 -0.22 -11.39 6.19
C PRO A 47 1.02 -11.03 7.03
N ALA A 48 1.87 -12.01 7.33
CA ALA A 48 3.13 -11.83 8.05
C ALA A 48 4.29 -11.23 7.21
N ILE A 49 4.11 -11.01 5.90
CA ILE A 49 5.18 -10.56 4.99
C ILE A 49 5.68 -9.14 5.29
N GLY A 50 4.80 -8.25 5.75
CA GLY A 50 5.17 -6.90 6.14
C GLY A 50 6.16 -6.85 7.31
N THR A 51 6.87 -5.74 7.43
CA THR A 51 7.66 -5.45 8.64
C THR A 51 6.74 -4.83 9.69
N PRO A 52 6.72 -5.34 10.93
CA PRO A 52 6.05 -4.65 12.04
C PRO A 52 6.58 -3.23 12.17
N THR A 53 5.71 -2.23 12.22
CA THR A 53 6.13 -0.84 12.37
C THR A 53 6.20 -0.47 13.86
N PRO A 54 7.23 0.28 14.30
CA PRO A 54 7.41 0.65 15.70
C PRO A 54 6.51 1.83 16.11
N PHE A 55 5.32 1.99 15.52
CA PHE A 55 4.44 3.10 15.86
C PHE A 55 4.08 3.02 17.35
N THR A 56 4.49 4.02 18.12
CA THR A 56 4.42 4.08 19.59
C THR A 56 3.04 4.47 20.12
N ALA A 57 1.99 4.43 19.30
CA ALA A 57 0.64 4.73 19.74
C ALA A 57 0.03 3.52 20.49
N PRO A 58 -0.47 3.69 21.74
CA PRO A 58 -0.97 2.60 22.59
C PRO A 58 -2.07 1.72 21.97
N ASP A 59 -2.84 2.29 21.03
CA ASP A 59 -3.99 1.65 20.37
C ASP A 59 -3.66 1.03 19.00
N VAL A 60 -2.42 1.15 18.53
CA VAL A 60 -2.02 0.70 17.19
C VAL A 60 -1.16 -0.56 17.31
N ARG A 61 -1.71 -1.59 17.96
CA ARG A 61 -1.03 -2.88 18.08
C ARG A 61 -1.25 -3.65 16.77
N ALA A 62 -0.16 -3.86 16.02
CA ALA A 62 -0.03 -4.69 14.82
C ALA A 62 -0.24 -4.03 13.44
N ILE A 63 0.11 -2.74 13.26
CA ILE A 63 0.36 -2.26 11.89
C ILE A 63 1.63 -2.91 11.32
N ARG A 64 1.52 -3.34 10.07
CA ARG A 64 2.60 -3.93 9.28
C ARG A 64 2.76 -3.07 8.03
N SER A 65 3.99 -2.96 7.54
CA SER A 65 4.29 -2.21 6.32
C SER A 65 4.93 -3.10 5.27
N TRP A 66 4.50 -2.95 4.02
CA TRP A 66 5.03 -3.70 2.88
C TRP A 66 5.29 -2.72 1.72
N PRO A 67 6.49 -2.75 1.09
CA PRO A 67 6.80 -1.86 -0.02
C PRO A 67 5.95 -2.19 -1.25
N VAL A 68 5.64 -1.17 -2.04
CA VAL A 68 5.05 -1.34 -3.37
C VAL A 68 6.19 -1.73 -4.34
N PRO A 69 6.14 -2.91 -4.97
CA PRO A 69 7.20 -3.34 -5.88
C PRO A 69 7.43 -2.33 -7.00
N GLY A 70 8.70 -2.01 -7.31
CA GLY A 70 9.04 -0.98 -8.30
C GLY A 70 8.86 0.48 -7.85
N PHE A 71 8.31 0.70 -6.64
CA PHE A 71 8.12 2.03 -6.03
C PHE A 71 8.62 2.00 -4.57
N PRO A 72 9.93 1.90 -4.33
CA PRO A 72 10.50 1.58 -3.01
C PRO A 72 10.19 2.62 -1.92
N SER A 73 9.91 3.87 -2.32
CA SER A 73 9.52 4.96 -1.42
C SER A 73 8.05 4.89 -0.98
N ILE A 74 7.23 4.05 -1.62
CA ILE A 74 5.80 3.91 -1.36
C ILE A 74 5.57 2.59 -0.64
N ARG A 75 4.76 2.62 0.42
CA ARG A 75 4.46 1.46 1.27
C ARG A 75 2.97 1.37 1.52
N ILE A 76 2.44 0.16 1.54
CA ILE A 76 1.11 -0.10 2.10
C ILE A 76 1.26 -0.36 3.60
N TYR A 77 0.35 0.19 4.39
CA TYR A 77 0.22 -0.07 5.82
C TYR A 77 -1.08 -0.81 6.07
N TYR A 78 -1.01 -1.92 6.78
CA TYR A 78 -2.18 -2.79 6.98
C TYR A 78 -2.14 -3.48 8.34
N ILE A 79 -3.30 -3.94 8.78
CA ILE A 79 -3.46 -4.80 9.95
C ILE A 79 -3.92 -6.17 9.47
N SER A 80 -3.20 -7.21 9.86
CA SER A 80 -3.65 -8.59 9.68
C SER A 80 -4.49 -8.98 10.88
N ARG A 81 -5.81 -9.08 10.73
CA ARG A 81 -6.70 -9.66 11.74
C ARG A 81 -6.90 -11.15 11.47
#